data_AF-A0A1A7QP45-F1
#
_entry.id   AF-A0A1A7QP45-F1
#
_cell.length_a   1.000
_cell.length_b   1.000
_cell.length_c   1.000
_cell.angle_alpha   90.00
_cell.angle_beta   90.00
_cell.angle_gamma   90.00
#
_symmetry.space_group_name_H-M   'P 1'
#
loop_
_entity.id
_entity.type
_entity.pdbx_description
1 polymer ?
#
loop_
_entity_poly.entity_id
_entity_poly.type
_entity_poly.pdbx_seq_one_letter_code
_entity_poly.pdbx_strand_id
1 'polypeptide(L)' 'MSQERELVDTNRHAHEHFDHLLISGTTEHMAVVAFTVAAIERAVRAGGKEKTSHWLRTLADRVDAGQLTDPPP' A
#
# COMPACT_ATOMS: atom_id res chain seq x y z
N MET A 1 -14.76 -15.81 10.94
CA MET A 1 -13.66 -14.92 11.35
C MET A 1 -14.14 -13.48 11.17
N SER A 2 -13.76 -12.52 12.01
CA SER A 2 -14.19 -11.13 11.82
C SER A 2 -13.42 -10.50 10.65
N GLN A 3 -14.09 -9.68 9.85
CA GLN A 3 -13.54 -8.97 8.69
C GLN A 3 -12.30 -8.13 9.05
N GLU A 4 -12.25 -7.59 10.27
CA GLU A 4 -11.12 -6.84 10.80
C GLU A 4 -9.86 -7.71 10.95
N ARG A 5 -10.02 -8.97 11.38
CA ARG A 5 -8.89 -9.90 11.52
C ARG A 5 -8.30 -10.28 10.17
N GLU A 6 -9.13 -10.44 9.14
CA GLU A 6 -8.68 -10.70 7.77
C GLU A 6 -7.88 -9.53 7.20
N LEU A 7 -8.28 -8.29 7.50
CA LEU A 7 -7.53 -7.10 7.09
C LEU A 7 -6.17 -6.99 7.78
N VAL A 8 -6.11 -7.26 9.09
CA VAL A 8 -4.84 -7.28 9.84
C VAL A 8 -3.90 -8.36 9.32
N ASP A 9 -4.38 -9.58 9.09
CA ASP A 9 -3.55 -10.66 8.54
C ASP A 9 -3.09 -10.34 7.11
N THR A 10 -3.92 -9.70 6.29
CA THR A 10 -3.54 -9.27 4.94
C THR A 10 -2.43 -8.22 4.98
N ASN A 11 -2.54 -7.22 5.86
CA ASN A 11 -1.49 -6.21 6.03
C ASN A 11 -0.19 -6.85 6.52
N ARG A 12 -0.27 -7.76 7.51
CA ARG A 12 0.91 -8.48 8.01
C ARG A 12 1.63 -9.24 6.90
N HIS A 13 0.90 -10.00 6.07
CA HIS A 13 1.54 -10.70 4.93
C HIS A 13 2.15 -9.74 3.90
N ALA A 14 1.57 -8.55 3.70
CA ALA A 14 2.16 -7.54 2.84
C ALA A 14 3.50 -7.04 3.40
N HIS A 15 3.56 -6.73 4.71
CA HIS A 15 4.80 -6.35 5.39
C HIS A 15 5.87 -7.46 5.34
N GLU A 16 5.50 -8.72 5.63
CA GLU A 16 6.41 -9.87 5.53
C GLU A 16 6.98 -10.03 4.09
N HIS A 17 6.17 -9.76 3.06
CA HIS A 17 6.63 -9.77 1.69
C HIS A 17 7.63 -8.64 1.38
N PHE A 18 7.42 -7.44 1.92
CA PHE A 18 8.38 -6.35 1.82
C PHE A 18 9.71 -6.72 2.48
N ASP A 19 9.69 -7.30 3.67
CA ASP A 19 10.90 -7.74 4.38
C ASP A 19 11.71 -8.74 3.56
N HIS A 20 11.04 -9.69 2.88
CA HIS A 20 11.70 -10.64 1.99
C HIS A 20 12.37 -9.97 0.79
N LEU A 21 11.75 -8.95 0.19
CA LEU A 21 12.36 -8.20 -0.91
C LEU A 21 13.61 -7.43 -0.46
N LEU A 22 13.59 -6.90 0.76
CA LEU A 22 14.76 -6.23 1.36
C LEU A 22 15.89 -7.21 1.61
N ILE A 23 15.60 -8.38 2.19
CA ILE A 23 16.58 -9.46 2.42
C ILE A 23 17.20 -9.92 1.08
N SER A 24 16.43 -9.97 0.00
CA SER A 24 16.91 -10.36 -1.32
C SER A 24 17.79 -9.29 -2.01
N GLY A 25 18.09 -8.18 -1.34
CA GLY A 25 18.92 -7.10 -1.86
C GLY A 25 18.17 -6.05 -2.67
N THR A 26 16.84 -6.08 -2.67
CA THR A 26 16.04 -5.00 -3.27
C THR A 26 16.12 -3.79 -2.35
N THR A 27 16.38 -2.61 -2.90
CA THR A 27 16.28 -1.39 -2.09
C THR A 27 14.83 -1.15 -1.69
N GLU A 28 14.61 -0.61 -0.49
CA GLU A 28 13.27 -0.29 0.02
C GLU A 28 12.49 0.60 -0.96
N HIS A 29 13.18 1.59 -1.54
CA HIS A 29 12.62 2.44 -2.58
C HIS A 29 12.07 1.63 -3.77
N MET A 30 12.83 0.65 -4.28
CA MET A 30 12.38 -0.19 -5.40
C MET A 30 11.22 -1.12 -5.00
N ALA A 31 11.26 -1.70 -3.80
CA ALA A 31 10.17 -2.54 -3.31
C ALA A 31 8.86 -1.76 -3.21
N VAL A 32 8.90 -0.55 -2.63
CA VAL A 32 7.75 0.35 -2.51
C VAL A 32 7.23 0.74 -3.89
N VAL A 33 8.09 1.17 -4.81
CA VAL A 33 7.68 1.54 -6.18
C VAL A 33 6.98 0.38 -6.88
N ALA A 34 7.55 -0.82 -6.84
CA ALA A 34 6.96 -2.00 -7.49
C ALA A 34 5.57 -2.33 -6.93
N PHE A 35 5.43 -2.29 -5.60
CA PHE A 35 4.14 -2.56 -4.95
C PHE A 35 3.10 -1.48 -5.26
N THR A 36 3.49 -0.20 -5.22
CA THR A 36 2.61 0.92 -5.57
C THR A 36 2.11 0.81 -7.00
N VAL A 37 2.98 0.49 -7.97
CA VAL A 37 2.58 0.28 -9.36
C VAL A 37 1.58 -0.87 -9.47
N ALA A 38 1.86 -2.02 -8.86
CA ALA A 38 0.97 -3.17 -8.89
C ALA A 38 -0.40 -2.87 -8.25
N ALA A 39 -0.42 -2.13 -7.15
CA ALA A 39 -1.65 -1.71 -6.48
C ALA A 39 -2.49 -0.79 -7.36
N ILE A 40 -1.87 0.20 -8.02
CA ILE A 40 -2.54 1.11 -8.95
C ILE A 40 -3.13 0.33 -10.12
N GLU A 41 -2.38 -0.58 -10.75
CA GLU A 41 -2.91 -1.38 -11.86
C GLU A 41 -4.12 -2.23 -11.44
N ARG A 42 -4.07 -2.85 -10.26
CA ARG A 42 -5.18 -3.63 -9.71
C ARG A 42 -6.39 -2.75 -9.40
N ALA A 43 -6.18 -1.57 -8.84
CA ALA A 43 -7.24 -0.59 -8.57
C ALA A 43 -7.91 -0.13 -9.87
N VAL A 44 -7.12 0.16 -10.92
CA VAL A 44 -7.65 0.52 -12.24
C VAL A 44 -8.48 -0.62 -12.82
N ARG A 45 -8.02 -1.88 -12.72
CA ARG A 45 -8.76 -3.05 -13.19
C ARG A 45 -10.08 -3.26 -12.43
N ALA A 46 -10.10 -3.01 -11.12
CA ALA A 46 -11.27 -3.26 -10.28
C ALA A 46 -12.32 -2.13 -10.33
N GLY A 47 -11.88 -0.87 -10.39
CA GLY A 47 -12.75 0.30 -10.19
C GLY A 47 -12.72 1.33 -11.31
N GLY A 48 -11.83 1.18 -12.30
CA GLY A 48 -11.63 2.15 -13.36
C GLY A 48 -10.66 3.28 -13.01
N LYS A 49 -10.28 4.05 -14.03
CA LYS A 49 -9.26 5.10 -13.94
C LYS A 49 -9.69 6.27 -13.05
N GLU A 50 -10.95 6.69 -13.14
CA GLU A 50 -11.48 7.85 -12.40
C GLU A 50 -11.49 7.61 -10.89
N LYS A 51 -12.04 6.48 -10.45
CA LYS A 51 -12.05 6.10 -9.02
C LYS A 51 -10.64 5.96 -8.46
N THR A 52 -9.74 5.34 -9.23
CA THR A 52 -8.33 5.19 -8.84
C THR A 52 -7.64 6.53 -8.73
N SER A 53 -7.86 7.44 -9.69
CA SER A 53 -7.28 8.78 -9.64
C SER A 53 -7.79 9.59 -8.44
N HIS A 54 -9.08 9.48 -8.12
CA HIS A 54 -9.64 10.12 -6.92
C HIS A 54 -9.00 9.57 -5.63
N TRP A 55 -8.90 8.25 -5.50
CA TRP A 55 -8.23 7.60 -4.37
C TRP A 55 -6.78 8.04 -4.20
N LEU A 56 -6.00 8.10 -5.29
CA LEU A 56 -4.62 8.57 -5.25
C LEU A 56 -4.50 10.03 -4.80
N ARG A 57 -5.42 10.90 -5.20
CA ARG A 57 -5.47 12.29 -4.71
C ARG A 57 -5.76 12.35 -3.22
N THR A 58 -6.73 11.58 -2.72
CA THR A 58 -7.00 11.50 -1.27
C THR A 58 -5.78 11.04 -0.47
N LEU A 59 -4.98 10.11 -1.01
CA LEU A 59 -3.73 9.70 -0.37
C LEU A 59 -2.70 10.82 -0.36
N ALA A 60 -2.53 11.53 -1.48
CA ALA A 60 -1.63 12.69 -1.55
C ALA A 60 -2.04 13.76 -0.51
N ASP A 61 -3.33 14.10 -0.44
CA ASP A 61 -3.86 15.06 0.52
C ASP A 61 -3.53 14.66 1.98
N ARG A 62 -3.58 13.36 2.29
CA ARG A 62 -3.23 12.83 3.63
C ARG A 62 -1.75 12.91 3.93
N VAL A 63 -0.89 12.65 2.93
CA VAL A 63 0.57 12.81 3.06
C VAL A 63 0.89 14.27 3.32
N ASP A 64 0.34 15.18 2.51
CA ASP A 64 0.57 16.63 2.64
C ASP A 64 0.08 17.18 3.98
N ALA A 65 -0.99 16.58 4.54
CA ALA A 65 -1.52 16.89 5.86
C ALA A 65 -0.74 16.23 7.03
N GLY A 66 0.28 15.41 6.77
CA GLY A 66 1.04 14.71 7.81
C GLY A 66 0.27 13.59 8.53
N GLN A 67 -0.81 13.07 7.94
CA GLN A 67 -1.71 12.10 8.56
C GLN A 67 -1.27 10.64 8.38
N LEU A 68 -0.18 10.40 7.63
CA LEU A 68 0.38 9.08 7.36
C LEU A 68 1.76 8.88 8.01
N THR A 69 2.19 9.82 8.83
CA THR A 69 3.45 9.76 9.58
C THR A 69 3.16 9.62 11.07
N ASP A 70 3.07 8.37 11.51
CA ASP A 70 3.51 7.84 12.79
C ASP A 70 3.17 6.34 12.78
N PRO A 71 4.07 5.43 13.20
CA PRO A 71 3.68 4.06 13.45
C PRO A 71 2.58 4.05 14.53
N PRO A 72 1.54 3.19 14.42
CA PRO A 72 0.60 3.04 15.52
C PRO A 72 1.35 2.61 16.79
N PRO A 73 0.90 3.06 17.98
CA PRO A 73 1.47 2.63 19.26
C PRO A 73 1.36 1.11 19.47
#